data_AF-V2W793-F1
#
_entry.id   AF-V2W793-F1
#
_cell.length_a   1.000
_cell.length_b   1.000
_cell.length_c   1.000
_cell.angle_alpha   90.00
_cell.angle_beta   90.00
_cell.angle_gamma   90.00
#
_symmetry.space_group_name_H-M   'P 1'
#
loop_
_entity.id
_entity.type
_entity.pdbx_description
1 polymer ?
#
loop_
_entity_poly.entity_id
_entity_poly.type
_entity_poly.pdbx_seq_one_letter_code
_entity_poly.pdbx_strand_id
1 'polypeptide(L)'
;MIGATVPVQVVAAEKEVKVALPRAFTGMRKDVKKFLQEVLLYIALNPKAFNTNRTKKLFLLLYITDGLGEFWKNDKTDLLLAFDPEAEKVLWVDFIEDFKTSFELLDTALEAQLKLCDLKMKEKADQYTYLLCYLCSNDNNSTLR
;
A
#
# COMPACT_ATOMS: atom_id res chain seq x y z
N MET A 1 65.25 14.28 9.12
CA MET A 1 63.82 14.44 8.79
C MET A 1 63.24 13.05 8.60
N ILE A 2 62.55 12.50 9.59
CA ILE A 2 62.03 11.12 9.55
C ILE A 2 60.58 11.21 9.04
N GLY A 3 60.35 10.75 7.81
CA GLY A 3 59.03 10.76 7.19
C GLY A 3 58.15 9.67 7.78
N ALA A 4 57.17 10.05 8.59
CA ALA A 4 56.14 9.14 9.08
C ALA A 4 55.21 8.73 7.93
N THR A 5 55.19 7.44 7.61
CA THR A 5 54.26 6.88 6.62
C THR A 5 52.94 6.61 7.32
N VAL A 6 51.89 7.37 6.97
CA VAL A 6 50.53 7.15 7.47
C VAL A 6 49.93 5.96 6.72
N PRO A 7 49.43 4.92 7.40
CA PRO A 7 48.78 3.81 6.71
C PRO A 7 47.41 4.28 6.21
N VAL A 8 47.23 4.25 4.89
CA VAL A 8 45.93 4.46 4.24
C VAL A 8 45.04 3.27 4.61
N GLN A 9 44.11 3.48 5.54
CA GLN A 9 43.05 2.53 5.80
C GLN A 9 42.10 2.50 4.60
N VAL A 10 42.18 1.43 3.83
CA VAL A 10 41.20 1.13 2.78
C VAL A 10 39.91 0.70 3.50
N VAL A 11 38.98 1.64 3.65
CA VAL A 11 37.61 1.32 4.08
C VAL A 11 37.00 0.47 2.98
N ALA A 12 36.91 -0.83 3.21
CA ALA A 12 36.22 -1.73 2.31
C ALA A 12 34.74 -1.33 2.25
N ALA A 13 34.31 -0.78 1.12
CA ALA A 13 32.91 -0.60 0.81
C ALA A 13 32.28 -1.98 0.67
N GLU A 14 31.69 -2.49 1.76
CA GLU A 14 30.97 -3.76 1.75
C GLU A 14 29.75 -3.64 0.84
N LYS A 15 29.77 -4.42 -0.25
CA LYS A 15 28.68 -4.48 -1.22
C LYS A 15 27.46 -5.13 -0.57
N GLU A 16 26.31 -4.46 -0.68
CA GLU A 16 25.00 -5.05 -0.41
C GLU A 16 24.87 -6.41 -1.13
N VAL A 17 24.18 -7.35 -0.50
CA VAL A 17 23.92 -8.66 -1.11
C VAL A 17 23.09 -8.39 -2.38
N LYS A 18 23.54 -8.88 -3.54
CA LYS A 18 22.81 -8.77 -4.82
C LYS A 18 21.56 -9.65 -4.80
N VAL A 19 20.56 -9.25 -4.02
CA VAL A 19 19.23 -9.88 -3.95
C VAL A 19 18.31 -9.17 -4.94
N ALA A 20 17.31 -9.88 -5.48
CA ALA A 20 16.24 -9.25 -6.23
C ALA A 20 15.52 -8.19 -5.37
N LEU A 21 15.31 -7.00 -5.93
CA LEU A 21 14.59 -5.92 -5.28
C LEU A 21 13.09 -6.27 -5.14
N PRO A 22 12.41 -5.80 -4.08
CA PRO A 22 10.96 -5.91 -3.98
C PRO A 22 10.25 -5.30 -5.19
N ARG A 23 9.05 -5.79 -5.51
CA ARG A 23 8.20 -5.13 -6.50
C ARG A 23 7.53 -3.88 -5.92
N ALA A 24 7.23 -2.96 -6.82
CA ALA A 24 6.40 -1.80 -6.51
C ALA A 24 4.99 -2.22 -6.04
N PHE A 25 4.45 -1.52 -5.06
CA PHE A 25 3.13 -1.73 -4.49
C PHE A 25 2.23 -0.53 -4.80
N THR A 26 1.15 -0.76 -5.54
CA THR A 26 0.21 0.28 -5.99
C THR A 26 -0.99 0.46 -5.05
N GLY A 27 -0.97 -0.15 -3.86
CA GLY A 27 -2.09 -0.11 -2.91
C GLY A 27 -3.13 -1.24 -3.05
N MET A 28 -2.90 -2.24 -3.92
CA MET A 28 -3.88 -3.31 -4.18
C MET A 28 -3.81 -4.44 -3.12
N ARG A 29 -4.93 -4.76 -2.47
CA ARG A 29 -5.00 -5.80 -1.41
C ARG A 29 -4.41 -7.15 -1.81
N LYS A 30 -4.74 -7.62 -3.02
CA LYS A 30 -4.25 -8.93 -3.53
C LYS A 30 -2.72 -9.04 -3.51
N ASP A 31 -2.03 -7.91 -3.54
CA ASP A 31 -0.58 -7.83 -3.60
C ASP A 31 0.06 -7.57 -2.21
N VAL A 32 -0.72 -7.18 -1.19
CA VAL A 32 -0.23 -6.85 0.18
C VAL A 32 0.64 -7.96 0.76
N LYS A 33 0.12 -9.19 0.79
CA LYS A 33 0.84 -10.34 1.38
C LYS A 33 2.17 -10.59 0.66
N LYS A 34 2.15 -10.51 -0.67
CA LYS A 34 3.31 -10.80 -1.52
C LYS A 34 4.36 -9.70 -1.40
N PHE A 35 3.92 -8.45 -1.43
CA PHE A 35 4.76 -7.28 -1.26
C PHE A 35 5.47 -7.29 0.11
N LEU A 36 4.71 -7.47 1.20
CA LEU A 36 5.28 -7.54 2.54
C LEU A 36 6.31 -8.66 2.67
N GLN A 37 6.05 -9.83 2.07
CA GLN A 37 6.99 -10.93 2.09
C GLN A 37 8.32 -10.57 1.40
N GLU A 38 8.27 -9.90 0.24
CA GLU A 38 9.46 -9.48 -0.49
C GLU A 38 10.26 -8.41 0.28
N VAL A 39 9.57 -7.42 0.88
CA VAL A 39 10.21 -6.38 1.71
C VAL A 39 10.87 -6.99 2.95
N LEU A 40 10.16 -7.86 3.69
CA LEU A 40 10.69 -8.49 4.89
C LEU A 40 11.90 -9.38 4.58
N LEU A 41 11.86 -10.12 3.47
CA LEU A 41 12.98 -10.95 3.03
C LEU A 41 14.20 -10.10 2.69
N TYR A 42 14.03 -9.00 1.94
CA TYR A 42 15.13 -8.11 1.60
C TYR A 42 15.79 -7.49 2.84
N ILE A 43 14.98 -7.03 3.79
CA ILE A 43 15.47 -6.46 5.06
C ILE A 43 16.25 -7.51 5.85
N ALA A 44 15.73 -8.74 5.96
CA ALA A 44 16.38 -9.84 6.68
C ALA A 44 17.71 -10.26 6.06
N LEU A 45 17.84 -10.15 4.72
CA LEU A 45 19.07 -10.46 3.99
C LEU A 45 20.13 -9.35 4.08
N ASN A 46 19.75 -8.13 4.49
CA ASN A 46 20.63 -6.98 4.57
C ASN A 46 20.62 -6.33 5.98
N PRO A 47 20.90 -7.09 7.06
CA PRO A 47 20.69 -6.61 8.43
C PRO A 47 21.61 -5.43 8.81
N LYS A 48 22.77 -5.29 8.17
CA LYS A 48 23.67 -4.14 8.38
C LYS A 48 23.06 -2.84 7.83
N ALA A 49 22.40 -2.90 6.67
CA ALA A 49 21.76 -1.74 6.04
C ALA A 49 20.45 -1.34 6.74
N PHE A 50 19.74 -2.32 7.31
CA PHE A 50 18.45 -2.12 7.98
C PHE A 50 18.53 -2.36 9.48
N ASN A 51 19.47 -1.68 10.13
CA ASN A 51 19.74 -1.82 11.56
C ASN A 51 18.82 -0.97 12.46
N THR A 52 18.00 -0.08 11.89
CA THR A 52 17.08 0.81 12.63
C THR A 52 15.64 0.65 12.17
N ASN A 53 14.68 1.00 13.01
CA ASN A 53 13.27 1.06 12.60
C ASN A 53 13.06 2.05 11.46
N ARG A 54 13.74 3.20 11.50
CA ARG A 54 13.63 4.25 10.47
C ARG A 54 14.04 3.75 9.08
N THR A 55 15.21 3.11 8.96
CA THR A 55 15.69 2.59 7.66
C THR A 55 14.73 1.55 7.08
N LYS A 56 14.15 0.68 7.91
CA LYS A 56 13.12 -0.29 7.50
C LYS A 56 11.85 0.38 6.97
N LYS A 57 11.33 1.38 7.70
CA LYS A 57 10.14 2.15 7.30
C LYS A 57 10.35 2.87 5.96
N LEU A 58 11.45 3.61 5.84
CA LEU A 58 11.79 4.33 4.61
C LEU A 58 11.95 3.38 3.42
N PHE A 59 12.55 2.21 3.65
CA PHE A 59 12.67 1.20 2.61
C PHE A 59 11.33 0.68 2.14
N LEU A 60 10.40 0.34 3.05
CA LEU A 60 9.05 -0.07 2.65
C LEU A 60 8.36 1.03 1.84
N LEU A 61 8.42 2.28 2.30
CA LEU A 61 7.80 3.43 1.65
C LEU A 61 8.34 3.69 0.24
N LEU A 62 9.64 3.47 0.02
CA LEU A 62 10.28 3.63 -1.29
C LEU A 62 9.64 2.75 -2.39
N TYR A 63 9.13 1.57 -2.02
CA TYR A 63 8.49 0.65 -2.95
C TYR A 63 6.96 0.80 -3.00
N ILE A 64 6.38 1.79 -2.32
CA ILE A 64 5.00 2.17 -2.54
C ILE A 64 4.94 3.21 -3.67
N THR A 65 4.19 2.87 -4.70
CA THR A 65 4.05 3.69 -5.92
C THR A 65 2.59 4.09 -6.12
N ASP A 66 2.32 4.82 -7.20
CA ASP A 66 1.04 5.33 -7.70
C ASP A 66 -0.24 4.63 -7.22
N GLY A 67 -1.33 5.39 -7.19
CA GLY A 67 -2.67 4.88 -6.90
C GLY A 67 -3.02 5.00 -5.42
N LEU A 68 -3.72 4.00 -4.87
CA LEU A 68 -4.25 4.07 -3.49
C LEU A 68 -3.14 4.10 -2.42
N GLY A 69 -1.93 3.64 -2.76
CA GLY A 69 -0.78 3.65 -1.85
C GLY A 69 -0.13 5.01 -1.67
N GLU A 70 -0.32 5.94 -2.60
CA GLU A 70 0.43 7.21 -2.64
C GLU A 70 0.08 8.13 -1.46
N PHE A 71 -1.21 8.27 -1.15
CA PHE A 71 -1.65 9.10 -0.02
C PHE A 71 -1.09 8.61 1.31
N TRP A 72 -1.17 7.30 1.56
CA TRP A 72 -0.61 6.69 2.76
C TRP A 72 0.91 6.87 2.81
N LYS A 73 1.61 6.66 1.69
CA LYS A 73 3.07 6.85 1.62
C LYS A 73 3.47 8.27 1.99
N ASN A 74 2.82 9.28 1.41
CA ASN A 74 3.20 10.67 1.59
C ASN A 74 3.03 11.10 3.06
N ASP A 75 1.90 10.77 3.68
CA ASP A 75 1.65 11.03 5.11
C ASP A 75 2.75 10.44 6.01
N LYS A 76 3.09 9.16 5.81
CA LYS A 76 4.15 8.51 6.60
C LYS A 76 5.55 9.06 6.30
N THR A 77 5.82 9.39 5.04
CA THR A 77 7.14 9.88 4.61
C THR A 77 7.41 11.25 5.20
N ASP A 78 6.43 12.17 5.17
CA ASP A 78 6.60 13.53 5.69
C ASP A 78 6.96 13.52 7.19
N LEU A 79 6.28 12.68 7.97
CA LEU A 79 6.57 12.50 9.39
C LEU A 79 8.00 11.96 9.64
N LEU A 80 8.44 10.98 8.84
CA LEU A 80 9.77 10.38 8.99
C LEU A 80 10.90 11.30 8.49
N LEU A 81 10.63 12.13 7.48
CA LEU A 81 11.61 13.08 6.95
C LEU A 81 11.72 14.34 7.80
N ALA A 82 10.65 14.74 8.48
CA ALA A 82 10.66 15.83 9.46
C ALA A 82 11.44 15.50 10.74
N PHE A 83 11.99 14.29 10.88
CA PHE A 83 12.60 13.79 12.12
C PHE A 83 11.64 13.90 13.30
N ASP A 84 10.36 13.65 13.05
CA ASP A 84 9.34 13.70 14.10
C ASP A 84 9.64 12.62 15.17
N PRO A 85 9.81 13.01 16.44
CA PRO A 85 10.21 12.08 17.49
C PRO A 85 9.13 11.04 17.80
N GLU A 86 7.86 11.33 17.55
CA GLU A 86 6.78 10.35 17.75
C GLU A 86 6.77 9.32 16.62
N ALA A 87 6.92 9.76 15.37
CA ALA A 87 7.04 8.87 14.22
C ALA A 87 8.29 7.98 14.29
N GLU A 88 9.38 8.47 14.88
CA GLU A 88 10.60 7.69 15.10
C GLU A 88 10.42 6.61 16.18
N LYS A 89 9.70 6.91 17.26
CA LYS A 89 9.38 5.96 18.35
C LYS A 89 8.55 4.77 17.89
N VAL A 90 7.68 4.94 16.89
CA VAL A 90 6.86 3.84 16.34
C VAL A 90 7.76 2.66 16.01
N LEU A 91 7.46 1.47 16.52
CA LEU A 91 8.31 0.32 16.23
C LEU A 91 8.05 -0.18 14.81
N TRP A 92 9.02 -0.92 14.26
CA TRP A 92 8.84 -1.55 12.95
C TRP A 92 7.61 -2.47 12.90
N VAL A 93 7.32 -3.17 14.00
CA VAL A 93 6.16 -4.07 14.10
C VAL A 93 4.84 -3.31 14.01
N ASP A 94 4.71 -2.20 14.74
CA ASP A 94 3.50 -1.36 14.75
C ASP A 94 3.28 -0.72 13.38
N PHE A 95 4.36 -0.31 12.71
CA PHE A 95 4.29 0.26 11.37
C PHE A 95 3.82 -0.76 10.31
N ILE A 96 4.25 -2.02 10.43
CA ILE A 96 3.75 -3.10 9.56
C ILE A 96 2.27 -3.39 9.84
N GLU A 97 1.85 -3.33 11.09
CA GLU A 97 0.44 -3.49 11.46
C GLU A 97 -0.42 -2.36 10.91
N ASP A 98 0.02 -1.12 11.01
CA ASP A 98 -0.65 0.05 10.43
C ASP A 98 -0.77 -0.05 8.89
N PHE A 99 0.31 -0.50 8.22
CA PHE A 99 0.28 -0.79 6.79
C PHE A 99 -0.78 -1.86 6.46
N LYS A 100 -0.77 -3.01 7.14
CA LYS A 100 -1.75 -4.08 6.90
C LYS A 100 -3.17 -3.57 7.13
N THR A 101 -3.40 -2.91 8.25
CA THR A 101 -4.68 -2.29 8.62
C THR A 101 -5.18 -1.37 7.50
N SER A 102 -4.32 -0.47 7.00
CA SER A 102 -4.68 0.49 5.96
C SER A 102 -5.11 -0.16 4.63
N PHE A 103 -4.48 -1.26 4.22
CA PHE A 103 -4.74 -1.91 2.92
C PHE A 103 -5.59 -3.19 3.00
N GLU A 104 -5.80 -3.76 4.18
CA GLU A 104 -6.71 -4.89 4.42
C GLU A 104 -8.12 -4.44 4.87
N LEU A 105 -8.25 -3.35 5.64
CA LEU A 105 -9.57 -2.81 6.06
C LEU A 105 -10.31 -2.05 4.95
N LEU A 106 -9.58 -1.38 4.06
CA LEU A 106 -10.18 -0.64 2.95
C LEU A 106 -11.10 -1.54 2.10
N ASP A 107 -10.77 -2.83 1.99
CA ASP A 107 -11.54 -3.79 1.19
C ASP A 107 -12.76 -4.35 1.93
N THR A 108 -12.72 -4.51 3.27
CA THR A 108 -13.93 -4.92 4.02
C THR A 108 -15.01 -3.85 3.93
N ALA A 109 -14.62 -2.58 4.05
CA ALA A 109 -15.55 -1.46 3.91
C ALA A 109 -16.05 -1.32 2.47
N LEU A 110 -15.18 -1.42 1.47
CA LEU A 110 -15.56 -1.35 0.06
C LEU A 110 -16.40 -2.57 -0.38
N GLU A 111 -16.07 -3.79 0.03
CA GLU A 111 -16.91 -4.98 -0.18
C GLU A 111 -18.26 -4.82 0.50
N ALA A 112 -18.32 -4.32 1.74
CA ALA A 112 -19.58 -4.08 2.42
C ALA A 112 -20.42 -3.03 1.70
N GLN A 113 -19.80 -1.94 1.22
CA GLN A 113 -20.47 -0.92 0.41
C GLN A 113 -20.96 -1.48 -0.93
N LEU A 114 -20.13 -2.25 -1.64
CA LEU A 114 -20.51 -2.90 -2.89
C LEU A 114 -21.66 -3.87 -2.66
N LYS A 115 -21.59 -4.73 -1.62
CA LYS A 115 -22.68 -5.64 -1.23
C LYS A 115 -23.96 -4.88 -0.86
N LEU A 116 -23.87 -3.76 -0.15
CA LEU A 116 -25.02 -2.90 0.15
C LEU A 116 -25.62 -2.27 -1.10
N CYS A 117 -24.80 -1.78 -2.04
CA CYS A 117 -25.24 -1.29 -3.33
C CYS A 117 -25.93 -2.40 -4.15
N ASP A 118 -25.33 -3.59 -4.19
CA ASP A 118 -25.86 -4.77 -4.88
C ASP A 118 -27.20 -5.23 -4.28
N LEU A 119 -27.30 -5.23 -2.95
CA LEU A 119 -28.54 -5.55 -2.22
C LEU A 119 -29.63 -4.52 -2.51
N LYS A 120 -29.31 -3.22 -2.44
CA LYS A 120 -30.25 -2.14 -2.76
C LYS A 120 -30.70 -2.17 -4.22
N MET A 121 -29.80 -2.54 -5.14
CA MET A 121 -30.13 -2.72 -6.56
C MET A 121 -31.03 -3.94 -6.77
N LYS A 122 -30.79 -5.05 -6.07
CA LYS A 122 -31.64 -6.24 -6.10
C LYS A 122 -33.01 -6.00 -5.46
N GLU A 123 -33.07 -5.30 -4.33
CA GLU A 123 -34.31 -4.93 -3.65
C GLU A 123 -35.17 -3.98 -4.50
N LYS A 124 -34.54 -3.10 -5.29
CA LYS A 124 -35.25 -2.23 -6.23
C LYS A 124 -35.46 -2.83 -7.62
N ALA A 125 -34.94 -4.02 -7.91
CA ALA A 125 -35.11 -4.67 -9.21
C ALA A 125 -36.60 -4.85 -9.54
N ASP A 126 -37.45 -5.10 -8.54
CA ASP A 126 -38.90 -5.18 -8.71
C ASP A 126 -39.54 -3.82 -9.06
N GLN A 127 -39.06 -2.72 -8.47
CA GLN A 127 -39.51 -1.36 -8.82
C GLN A 127 -39.08 -0.94 -10.22
N TYR A 128 -37.85 -1.28 -10.64
CA TYR A 128 -37.38 -1.02 -11.99
C TYR A 128 -38.05 -1.92 -13.03
N THR A 129 -38.35 -3.18 -12.69
CA THR A 129 -39.11 -4.10 -13.55
C THR A 129 -40.53 -3.58 -13.74
N TYR A 130 -41.18 -3.07 -12.69
CA TYR A 130 -42.49 -2.43 -12.80
C TYR A 130 -42.43 -1.17 -13.67
N LEU A 131 -41.43 -0.31 -13.48
CA LEU A 131 -41.25 0.90 -14.28
C LEU A 131 -40.97 0.58 -15.76
N LEU A 132 -40.12 -0.41 -16.04
CA LEU A 132 -39.80 -0.87 -17.39
C LEU A 132 -41.03 -1.48 -18.07
N CYS A 133 -41.73 -2.40 -17.38
CA CYS A 133 -42.99 -2.99 -17.88
C CYS A 133 -44.06 -1.92 -18.11
N TYR A 134 -44.18 -0.94 -17.21
CA TYR A 134 -45.12 0.17 -17.33
C TYR A 134 -44.80 1.08 -18.53
N LEU A 135 -43.53 1.43 -18.74
CA LEU A 135 -43.12 2.24 -19.89
C LEU A 135 -43.31 1.47 -21.21
N CYS A 136 -42.90 0.20 -21.29
CA CYS A 136 -43.11 -0.65 -22.47
C CYS A 136 -44.60 -0.89 -22.77
N SER A 137 -45.45 -0.94 -21.75
CA SER A 137 -46.91 -1.07 -21.93
C SER A 137 -47.57 0.22 -22.40
N ASN A 138 -46.99 1.39 -22.08
CA ASN A 138 -47.51 2.69 -22.51
C ASN A 138 -46.98 3.13 -23.88
N ASP A 139 -45.79 2.67 -24.30
CA ASP A 139 -45.27 2.95 -25.65
C ASP A 139 -46.05 2.21 -26.74
N ASN A 140 -46.56 1.01 -26.46
CA ASN A 140 -47.38 0.21 -27.39
C ASN A 140 -48.78 0.78 -27.68
N ASN A 141 -49.21 1.82 -26.95
CA ASN A 141 -50.53 2.43 -27.13
C ASN A 141 -50.50 3.73 -27.96
N SER A 142 -49.33 4.08 -28.53
CA SER A 142 -49.11 5.30 -29.31
C SER A 142 -49.13 5.11 -30.83
N THR A 143 -49.40 3.89 -31.34
CA THR A 143 -49.43 3.61 -32.80
C THR A 143 -50.82 3.20 -33.34
N LEU A 144 -51.91 3.62 -32.68
CA LEU A 144 -53.29 3.39 -33.17
C LEU A 144 -54.18 4.65 -33.20
N ARG A 145 -53.62 5.82 -33.52
CA ARG A 145 -54.45 6.97 -33.93
C ARG A 145 -53.89 7.66 -35.16
#